data_AF-A0A4Q2DGN0-F1
#
_entry.id   AF-A0A4Q2DGN0-F1
#
_cell.length_a   1.000
_cell.length_b   1.000
_cell.length_c   1.000
_cell.angle_alpha   90.00
_cell.angle_beta   90.00
_cell.angle_gamma   90.00
#
_symmetry.space_group_name_H-M   'P 1'
#
loop_
_entity.id
_entity.type
_entity.pdbx_description
1 polymer ?
#
loop_
_entity_poly.entity_id
_entity_poly.type
_entity_poly.pdbx_seq_one_letter_code
_entity_poly.pdbx_strand_id
1 'polypeptide(L)'
;MAEPLLWSNLFLHPSQQTLKQESYGTFFLQRAGPSVPLHVSWNLGTFVFDYVTRLIRPSPFFQKLKDQHAEQLTSFQIQGAWHLREQVWDLLEDFHAPNLESLALDLSPWNFSSSSDAPRYLPRIFGGVEGLPMLKRLALKEVLAWPENRFENLTHLSLEQQDRDFRLPISEFLDVLSLSPALEHLRLVNAGPIIPPDPQPPSERTRLPKLRKFEMGEFQLAMDQPPHFLAHLNFPNNCIIHLWSDSLFHSNDATILPHFLAGHLDDPDFGDDGEVFMTTAVVRPAASRNEDTLVFDGDAIYIDTPAPLEYVFSHSRNLLSRATHLFLHLKVGKAEVLASILMNAHVAREITFTVAFNYVSVISWLREARYGEHLERVTFAPMSAATRLKAAERALVKELESQGSIIVDRDPFRPCMVAVATVNAPINPVPRRPLQE
;
A
#
# COMPACT_ATOMS: atom_id res chain seq x y z
N MET A 1 -15.41 -31.40 -28.56
CA MET A 1 -15.75 -29.99 -28.86
C MET A 1 -15.29 -29.18 -27.66
N ALA A 2 -14.61 -28.05 -27.85
CA ALA A 2 -14.17 -27.22 -26.72
C ALA A 2 -15.41 -26.69 -25.97
N GLU A 3 -15.45 -26.88 -24.65
CA GLU A 3 -16.52 -26.32 -23.82
C GLU A 3 -16.42 -24.79 -23.83
N PRO A 4 -17.53 -24.06 -23.97
CA PRO A 4 -17.49 -22.61 -24.02
C PRO A 4 -17.08 -22.04 -22.65
N LEU A 5 -15.97 -21.30 -22.62
CA LEU A 5 -15.47 -20.55 -21.45
C LEU A 5 -16.40 -19.41 -21.01
N LEU A 6 -17.50 -19.18 -21.73
CA LEU A 6 -18.46 -18.11 -21.44
C LEU A 6 -19.04 -18.22 -20.01
N TRP A 7 -19.08 -19.41 -19.44
CA TRP A 7 -19.65 -19.69 -18.11
C TRP A 7 -18.62 -19.80 -16.98
N SER A 8 -17.34 -19.55 -17.25
CA SER A 8 -16.28 -19.69 -16.23
C SER A 8 -16.31 -18.61 -15.16
N ASN A 9 -16.93 -17.45 -15.43
CA ASN A 9 -16.97 -16.32 -14.50
C ASN A 9 -18.43 -15.98 -14.19
N LEU A 10 -18.84 -16.19 -12.93
CA LEU A 10 -20.19 -15.94 -12.46
C LEU A 10 -20.17 -14.80 -11.43
N PHE A 11 -20.80 -13.68 -11.77
CA PHE A 11 -20.93 -12.52 -10.91
C PHE A 11 -22.40 -12.34 -10.50
N LEU A 12 -22.71 -12.58 -9.23
CA LEU A 12 -24.04 -12.43 -8.66
C LEU A 12 -24.05 -11.16 -7.79
N HIS A 13 -24.51 -10.04 -8.37
CA HIS A 13 -24.51 -8.74 -7.71
C HIS A 13 -25.92 -8.25 -7.34
N PRO A 14 -26.14 -7.76 -6.11
CA PRO A 14 -27.47 -7.47 -5.55
C PRO A 14 -28.14 -6.23 -6.15
N SER A 15 -27.38 -5.33 -6.80
CA SER A 15 -27.92 -4.07 -7.34
C SER A 15 -28.94 -4.24 -8.46
N GLN A 16 -29.11 -5.45 -8.98
CA GLN A 16 -30.18 -5.80 -9.91
C GLN A 16 -31.06 -6.88 -9.31
N GLN A 17 -31.84 -6.52 -8.28
CA GLN A 17 -32.85 -7.33 -7.59
C GLN A 17 -33.95 -7.87 -8.53
N THR A 18 -33.58 -8.68 -9.51
CA THR A 18 -34.53 -9.63 -10.06
C THR A 18 -34.52 -10.81 -9.10
N LEU A 19 -35.69 -11.20 -8.59
CA LEU A 19 -35.92 -12.43 -7.81
C LEU A 19 -35.34 -13.71 -8.47
N LYS A 20 -34.85 -13.60 -9.70
CA LYS A 20 -34.37 -14.67 -10.57
C LYS A 20 -32.85 -14.78 -10.62
N GLN A 21 -32.06 -13.92 -9.96
CA GLN A 21 -30.58 -14.01 -10.04
C GLN A 21 -30.04 -15.37 -9.59
N GLU A 22 -30.53 -15.91 -8.47
CA GLU A 22 -30.14 -17.26 -8.04
C GLU A 22 -30.57 -18.34 -9.04
N SER A 23 -31.74 -18.19 -9.66
CA SER A 23 -32.22 -19.09 -10.71
C SER A 23 -31.33 -19.01 -11.95
N TYR A 24 -30.87 -17.82 -12.34
CA TYR A 24 -29.92 -17.64 -13.43
C TYR A 24 -28.55 -18.22 -13.09
N GLY A 25 -28.04 -17.97 -11.87
CA GLY A 25 -26.80 -18.61 -11.40
C GLY A 25 -26.89 -20.13 -11.46
N THR A 26 -28.01 -20.70 -11.00
CA THR A 26 -28.29 -22.13 -11.04
C THR A 26 -28.36 -22.68 -12.46
N PHE A 27 -28.92 -21.90 -13.39
CA PHE A 27 -28.97 -22.23 -14.81
C PHE A 27 -27.58 -22.15 -15.45
N PHE A 28 -26.76 -21.15 -15.11
CA PHE A 28 -25.40 -21.02 -15.61
C PHE A 28 -24.51 -22.14 -15.10
N LEU A 29 -24.64 -22.56 -13.84
CA LEU A 29 -23.95 -23.74 -13.33
C LEU A 29 -24.27 -25.00 -14.14
N GLN A 30 -25.54 -25.23 -14.52
CA GLN A 30 -25.90 -26.37 -15.40
C GLN A 30 -25.28 -26.31 -16.78
N ARG A 31 -24.95 -25.11 -17.26
CA ARG A 31 -24.37 -24.87 -18.58
C ARG A 31 -22.85 -24.86 -18.54
N ALA A 32 -22.25 -24.62 -17.38
CA ALA A 32 -20.84 -24.86 -17.15
C ALA A 32 -20.62 -26.38 -17.26
N GLY A 33 -19.92 -26.78 -18.33
CA GLY A 33 -19.55 -28.17 -18.51
C GLY A 33 -18.66 -28.64 -17.35
N PRO A 34 -18.55 -29.96 -17.12
CA PRO A 34 -17.86 -30.52 -15.96
C PRO A 34 -16.36 -30.17 -15.90
N SER A 35 -15.77 -29.71 -17.00
CA SER A 35 -14.33 -29.40 -17.09
C SER A 35 -13.99 -27.92 -17.01
N VAL A 36 -15.00 -27.03 -16.97
CA VAL A 36 -14.78 -25.58 -16.97
C VAL A 36 -14.43 -25.11 -15.56
N PRO A 37 -13.27 -24.45 -15.33
CA PRO A 37 -12.97 -23.85 -14.04
C PRO A 37 -13.95 -22.70 -13.76
N LEU A 38 -14.44 -22.64 -12.53
CA LEU A 38 -15.41 -21.65 -12.08
C LEU A 38 -14.77 -20.60 -11.17
N HIS A 39 -15.08 -19.34 -11.46
CA HIS A 39 -14.77 -18.18 -10.65
C HIS A 39 -16.10 -17.54 -10.25
N VAL A 40 -16.46 -17.66 -8.98
CA VAL A 40 -17.76 -17.21 -8.46
C VAL A 40 -17.54 -16.02 -7.53
N SER A 41 -18.15 -14.89 -7.87
CA SER A 41 -18.25 -13.73 -6.99
C SER A 41 -19.71 -13.50 -6.62
N TRP A 42 -20.01 -13.68 -5.34
CA TRP A 42 -21.35 -13.63 -4.79
C TRP A 42 -21.46 -12.50 -3.78
N ASN A 43 -22.17 -11.45 -4.18
CA ASN A 43 -22.47 -10.33 -3.32
C ASN A 43 -23.92 -10.46 -2.84
N LEU A 44 -24.10 -10.56 -1.53
CA LEU A 44 -25.40 -10.78 -0.89
C LEU A 44 -26.15 -9.47 -0.61
N GLY A 45 -25.47 -8.33 -0.78
CA GLY A 45 -26.06 -7.01 -0.73
C GLY A 45 -26.45 -6.48 0.65
N THR A 46 -26.90 -5.23 0.65
CA THR A 46 -27.10 -4.41 1.84
C THR A 46 -28.57 -4.17 2.17
N PHE A 47 -29.51 -4.74 1.41
CA PHE A 47 -30.94 -4.47 1.62
C PHE A 47 -31.48 -5.26 2.83
N VAL A 48 -31.36 -4.60 3.99
CA VAL A 48 -31.66 -5.05 5.36
C VAL A 48 -33.04 -5.68 5.54
N PHE A 49 -34.05 -5.27 4.75
CA PHE A 49 -35.45 -5.58 5.07
C PHE A 49 -36.04 -6.80 4.38
N ASP A 50 -35.60 -7.17 3.16
CA ASP A 50 -36.17 -8.32 2.42
C ASP A 50 -35.33 -9.60 2.61
N TYR A 51 -34.16 -9.47 3.24
CA TYR A 51 -33.20 -10.56 3.36
C TYR A 51 -33.39 -11.40 4.64
N VAL A 52 -33.66 -10.79 5.80
CA VAL A 52 -33.79 -11.49 7.10
C VAL A 52 -34.80 -12.66 7.05
N THR A 53 -35.85 -12.56 6.23
CA THR A 53 -36.83 -13.63 6.03
C THR A 53 -36.39 -14.73 5.05
N ARG A 54 -35.45 -14.45 4.14
CA ARG A 54 -34.90 -15.43 3.18
C ARG A 54 -33.74 -16.25 3.74
N LEU A 55 -33.08 -15.75 4.79
CA LEU A 55 -31.89 -16.36 5.40
C LEU A 55 -32.09 -17.70 6.09
N ILE A 56 -33.33 -18.16 6.27
CA ILE A 56 -33.61 -19.45 6.90
C ILE A 56 -33.34 -20.61 5.93
N ARG A 57 -33.18 -20.35 4.62
CA ARG A 57 -32.97 -21.41 3.63
C ARG A 57 -31.63 -21.28 2.93
N PRO A 58 -30.84 -22.37 2.81
CA PRO A 58 -29.67 -22.40 1.94
C PRO A 58 -30.08 -21.95 0.53
N SER A 59 -29.33 -21.01 -0.04
CA SER A 59 -29.55 -20.58 -1.42
C SER A 59 -29.49 -21.80 -2.36
N PRO A 60 -30.51 -22.03 -3.21
CA PRO A 60 -30.48 -23.14 -4.17
C PRO A 60 -29.26 -23.09 -5.10
N PHE A 61 -28.78 -21.88 -5.39
CA PHE A 61 -27.54 -21.67 -6.13
C PHE A 61 -26.33 -22.22 -5.37
N PHE A 62 -26.18 -21.84 -4.10
CA PHE A 62 -25.06 -22.27 -3.28
C PHE A 62 -25.07 -23.77 -3.03
N GLN A 63 -26.25 -24.34 -2.73
CA GLN A 63 -26.38 -25.79 -2.53
C GLN A 63 -25.91 -26.55 -3.77
N LYS A 64 -26.29 -26.08 -4.96
CA LYS A 64 -25.84 -26.68 -6.21
C LYS A 64 -24.36 -26.49 -6.48
N LEU A 65 -23.83 -25.31 -6.17
CA LEU A 65 -22.39 -25.04 -6.27
C LEU A 65 -21.62 -26.03 -5.37
N LYS A 66 -22.06 -26.18 -4.11
CA LYS A 66 -21.51 -27.10 -3.11
C LYS A 66 -21.60 -28.56 -3.54
N ASP A 67 -22.76 -29.01 -4.01
CA ASP A 67 -23.00 -30.43 -4.25
C ASP A 67 -22.51 -30.91 -5.62
N GLN A 68 -22.48 -30.05 -6.64
CA GLN A 68 -22.29 -30.48 -8.04
C GLN A 68 -21.08 -29.85 -8.72
N HIS A 69 -20.57 -28.73 -8.22
CA HIS A 69 -19.55 -27.93 -8.93
C HIS A 69 -18.35 -27.55 -8.05
N ALA A 70 -18.24 -28.07 -6.84
CA ALA A 70 -17.20 -27.68 -5.90
C ALA A 70 -15.78 -28.02 -6.42
N GLU A 71 -15.62 -29.12 -7.14
CA GLU A 71 -14.36 -29.49 -7.79
C GLU A 71 -13.95 -28.55 -8.92
N GLN A 72 -14.90 -27.86 -9.57
CA GLN A 72 -14.60 -26.88 -10.62
C GLN A 72 -14.23 -25.52 -10.04
N LEU A 73 -14.55 -25.27 -8.77
CA LEU A 73 -14.40 -23.96 -8.15
C LEU A 73 -12.93 -23.64 -7.88
N THR A 74 -12.41 -22.66 -8.63
CA THR A 74 -11.02 -22.18 -8.53
C THR A 74 -10.92 -20.84 -7.80
N SER A 75 -11.97 -20.02 -7.86
CA SER A 75 -12.04 -18.76 -7.13
C SER A 75 -13.43 -18.57 -6.54
N PHE A 76 -13.48 -18.22 -5.26
CA PHE A 76 -14.72 -17.96 -4.57
C PHE A 76 -14.64 -16.69 -3.74
N GLN A 77 -15.58 -15.79 -3.99
CA GLN A 77 -15.67 -14.52 -3.31
C GLN A 77 -17.09 -14.35 -2.75
N ILE A 78 -17.19 -14.07 -1.46
CA ILE A 78 -18.43 -13.70 -0.79
C ILE A 78 -18.28 -12.27 -0.28
N GLN A 79 -19.22 -11.40 -0.65
CA GLN A 79 -19.25 -10.01 -0.19
C GLN A 79 -20.61 -9.62 0.38
N GLY A 80 -20.61 -8.66 1.30
CA GLY A 80 -21.84 -8.09 1.84
C GLY A 80 -22.62 -9.07 2.71
N ALA A 81 -21.95 -10.09 3.27
CA ALA A 81 -22.55 -11.14 4.09
C ALA A 81 -22.74 -10.73 5.57
N TRP A 82 -22.76 -9.44 5.87
CA TRP A 82 -22.79 -8.93 7.25
C TRP A 82 -24.05 -9.33 8.05
N HIS A 83 -25.14 -9.67 7.35
CA HIS A 83 -26.38 -10.17 7.94
C HIS A 83 -26.38 -11.70 8.12
N LEU A 84 -25.44 -12.42 7.51
CA LEU A 84 -25.28 -13.88 7.54
C LEU A 84 -24.32 -14.35 8.64
N ARG A 85 -24.17 -13.60 9.74
CA ARG A 85 -23.03 -13.71 10.68
C ARG A 85 -22.58 -15.15 10.96
N GLU A 86 -23.50 -15.99 11.44
CA GLU A 86 -23.22 -17.41 11.73
C GLU A 86 -23.57 -18.30 10.55
N GLN A 87 -24.61 -17.93 9.78
CA GLN A 87 -25.07 -18.73 8.66
C GLN A 87 -24.04 -18.84 7.53
N VAL A 88 -23.17 -17.83 7.35
CA VAL A 88 -22.07 -17.92 6.37
C VAL A 88 -21.09 -19.02 6.76
N TRP A 89 -20.92 -19.29 8.06
CA TRP A 89 -20.10 -20.38 8.55
C TRP A 89 -20.79 -21.72 8.29
N ASP A 90 -22.08 -21.84 8.59
CA ASP A 90 -22.86 -23.05 8.25
C ASP A 90 -22.83 -23.36 6.74
N LEU A 91 -22.80 -22.32 5.90
CA LEU A 91 -22.67 -22.48 4.44
C LEU A 91 -21.29 -23.04 4.05
N LEU A 92 -20.22 -22.54 4.69
CA LEU A 92 -18.85 -22.94 4.40
C LEU A 92 -18.43 -24.23 5.12
N GLU A 93 -19.12 -24.61 6.18
CA GLU A 93 -18.97 -25.89 6.86
C GLU A 93 -19.28 -27.02 5.86
N ASP A 94 -18.44 -28.06 5.84
CA ASP A 94 -18.49 -29.18 4.89
C ASP A 94 -18.47 -28.79 3.40
N PHE A 95 -18.18 -27.54 3.05
CA PHE A 95 -17.92 -27.22 1.65
C PHE A 95 -16.56 -27.79 1.29
N HIS A 96 -16.45 -28.61 0.23
CA HIS A 96 -15.19 -29.22 -0.22
C HIS A 96 -14.84 -28.74 -1.63
N ALA A 97 -13.91 -27.79 -1.76
CA ALA A 97 -13.46 -27.22 -3.02
C ALA A 97 -11.94 -27.49 -3.20
N PRO A 98 -11.54 -28.71 -3.58
CA PRO A 98 -10.13 -29.13 -3.58
C PRO A 98 -9.24 -28.34 -4.55
N ASN A 99 -9.84 -27.76 -5.59
CA ASN A 99 -9.15 -26.96 -6.61
C ASN A 99 -9.23 -25.45 -6.35
N LEU A 100 -9.69 -25.02 -5.17
CA LEU A 100 -9.84 -23.62 -4.84
C LEU A 100 -8.46 -22.96 -4.68
N GLU A 101 -8.16 -22.01 -5.57
CA GLU A 101 -6.92 -21.24 -5.56
C GLU A 101 -7.08 -19.86 -4.93
N SER A 102 -8.29 -19.31 -4.92
CA SER A 102 -8.56 -17.96 -4.42
C SER A 102 -9.83 -17.92 -3.58
N LEU A 103 -9.71 -17.45 -2.33
CA LEU A 103 -10.83 -17.23 -1.43
C LEU A 103 -10.85 -15.77 -0.96
N ALA A 104 -11.99 -15.11 -1.09
CA ALA A 104 -12.19 -13.76 -0.58
C ALA A 104 -13.50 -13.66 0.22
N LEU A 105 -13.42 -13.32 1.49
CA LEU A 105 -14.57 -13.16 2.39
C LEU A 105 -14.61 -11.72 2.90
N ASP A 106 -15.66 -10.99 2.54
CA ASP A 106 -15.96 -9.67 3.07
C ASP A 106 -17.27 -9.71 3.88
N LEU A 107 -17.10 -9.77 5.19
CA LEU A 107 -18.19 -9.84 6.18
C LEU A 107 -18.50 -8.48 6.82
N SER A 108 -17.96 -7.38 6.28
CA SER A 108 -18.01 -6.07 6.92
C SER A 108 -19.44 -5.57 7.19
N PRO A 109 -19.81 -5.35 8.47
CA PRO A 109 -21.09 -4.73 8.80
C PRO A 109 -21.06 -3.26 8.42
N TRP A 110 -22.10 -2.80 7.74
CA TRP A 110 -22.12 -1.44 7.21
C TRP A 110 -22.13 -0.33 8.26
N ASN A 111 -22.38 -0.58 9.55
CA ASN A 111 -22.31 0.42 10.64
C ASN A 111 -22.68 -0.13 12.04
N PHE A 112 -22.56 -1.44 12.29
CA PHE A 112 -23.00 -2.01 13.58
C PHE A 112 -21.81 -2.41 14.42
N SER A 113 -21.42 -1.53 15.34
CA SER A 113 -20.61 -1.86 16.52
C SER A 113 -21.38 -2.90 17.34
N SER A 114 -21.20 -4.18 17.01
CA SER A 114 -22.00 -5.23 17.62
C SER A 114 -21.31 -5.83 18.81
N SER A 115 -21.87 -5.53 19.96
CA SER A 115 -21.79 -6.22 21.25
C SER A 115 -22.24 -7.70 21.20
N SER A 116 -21.97 -8.42 20.12
CA SER A 116 -22.27 -9.86 20.08
C SER A 116 -21.02 -10.62 20.48
N ASP A 117 -21.08 -11.30 21.62
CA ASP A 117 -19.98 -12.05 22.24
C ASP A 117 -19.48 -13.28 21.44
N ALA A 118 -20.10 -13.59 20.31
CA ALA A 118 -19.71 -14.73 19.49
C ALA A 118 -18.49 -14.38 18.59
N PRO A 119 -17.34 -15.06 18.77
CA PRO A 119 -16.17 -14.80 17.95
C PRO A 119 -16.39 -15.27 16.51
N ARG A 120 -16.08 -14.41 15.53
CA ARG A 120 -16.14 -14.72 14.09
C ARG A 120 -14.83 -15.34 13.62
N TYR A 121 -14.50 -16.51 14.16
CA TYR A 121 -13.40 -17.31 13.63
C TYR A 121 -13.78 -17.86 12.27
N LEU A 122 -12.83 -17.88 11.33
CA LEU A 122 -12.96 -18.70 10.15
C LEU A 122 -13.05 -20.15 10.64
N PRO A 123 -14.19 -20.84 10.43
CA PRO A 123 -14.28 -22.24 10.82
C PRO A 123 -13.23 -23.03 10.05
N ARG A 124 -13.07 -24.29 10.42
CA ARG A 124 -12.29 -25.24 9.64
C ARG A 124 -12.96 -25.50 8.30
N ILE A 125 -12.81 -24.54 7.40
CA ILE A 125 -13.36 -24.61 6.06
C ILE A 125 -12.63 -25.72 5.30
N PHE A 126 -13.39 -26.50 4.54
CA PHE A 126 -12.85 -27.54 3.67
C PHE A 126 -12.23 -28.78 4.36
N GLY A 127 -12.81 -29.24 5.46
CA GLY A 127 -12.83 -30.69 5.77
C GLY A 127 -11.66 -31.27 6.58
N GLY A 128 -10.66 -30.48 6.95
CA GLY A 128 -9.68 -30.87 7.96
C GLY A 128 -8.60 -31.87 7.55
N VAL A 129 -7.39 -31.60 8.04
CA VAL A 129 -6.14 -32.40 7.92
C VAL A 129 -5.50 -32.40 6.53
N GLU A 130 -6.27 -32.50 5.45
CA GLU A 130 -5.75 -32.45 4.06
C GLU A 130 -6.13 -31.12 3.39
N GLY A 131 -5.66 -30.04 4.02
CA GLY A 131 -6.04 -28.66 3.75
C GLY A 131 -5.83 -28.24 2.30
N LEU A 132 -6.64 -27.28 1.84
CA LEU A 132 -6.64 -26.64 0.51
C LEU A 132 -5.21 -26.46 -0.05
N PRO A 133 -4.64 -27.48 -0.73
CA PRO A 133 -3.22 -27.43 -1.05
C PRO A 133 -2.99 -26.42 -2.18
N MET A 134 -4.05 -26.11 -2.93
CA MET A 134 -4.03 -25.21 -4.06
C MET A 134 -4.30 -23.75 -3.70
N LEU A 135 -4.69 -23.44 -2.45
CA LEU A 135 -5.05 -22.06 -2.09
C LEU A 135 -3.80 -21.17 -2.14
N LYS A 136 -3.85 -20.20 -3.05
CA LYS A 136 -2.79 -19.25 -3.34
C LYS A 136 -3.16 -17.82 -2.93
N ARG A 137 -4.44 -17.49 -2.86
CA ARG A 137 -4.91 -16.13 -2.57
C ARG A 137 -5.97 -16.18 -1.48
N LEU A 138 -5.71 -15.50 -0.38
CA LEU A 138 -6.63 -15.40 0.74
C LEU A 138 -6.87 -13.93 1.06
N ALA A 139 -8.13 -13.50 1.00
CA ALA A 139 -8.54 -12.17 1.41
C ALA A 139 -9.65 -12.29 2.46
N LEU A 140 -9.40 -11.78 3.66
CA LEU A 140 -10.34 -11.84 4.77
C LEU A 140 -10.57 -10.42 5.29
N LYS A 141 -11.82 -10.00 5.30
CA LYS A 141 -12.24 -8.72 5.86
C LYS A 141 -13.30 -8.95 6.92
N GLU A 142 -13.03 -8.47 8.13
CA GLU A 142 -13.86 -8.68 9.33
C GLU A 142 -13.98 -10.16 9.77
N VAL A 143 -12.93 -10.94 9.50
CA VAL A 143 -12.76 -12.30 10.02
C VAL A 143 -11.69 -12.26 11.11
N LEU A 144 -12.04 -12.75 12.30
CA LEU A 144 -11.26 -12.48 13.51
C LEU A 144 -9.91 -13.20 13.52
N ALA A 145 -9.95 -14.53 13.33
CA ALA A 145 -8.78 -15.38 13.19
C ALA A 145 -9.15 -16.68 12.47
N TRP A 146 -8.16 -17.53 12.20
CA TRP A 146 -8.33 -18.83 11.54
C TRP A 146 -7.43 -19.90 12.19
N PRO A 147 -7.50 -20.09 13.52
CA PRO A 147 -6.53 -20.92 14.26
C PRO A 147 -6.46 -22.38 13.77
N GLU A 148 -7.55 -22.89 13.17
CA GLU A 148 -7.65 -24.27 12.70
C GLU A 148 -7.20 -24.47 11.24
N ASN A 149 -6.88 -23.38 10.53
CA ASN A 149 -6.49 -23.42 9.12
C ASN A 149 -5.00 -23.14 8.97
N ARG A 150 -4.32 -24.00 8.20
CA ARG A 150 -2.93 -23.81 7.79
C ARG A 150 -2.89 -23.55 6.30
N PHE A 151 -2.24 -22.47 5.89
CA PHE A 151 -2.11 -22.10 4.49
C PHE A 151 -0.62 -22.10 4.13
N GLU A 152 -0.19 -23.11 3.38
CA GLU A 152 1.23 -23.35 3.07
C GLU A 152 1.66 -22.81 1.70
N ASN A 153 0.69 -22.52 0.83
CA ASN A 153 0.97 -22.15 -0.57
C ASN A 153 0.48 -20.74 -0.93
N LEU A 154 0.32 -19.86 0.06
CA LEU A 154 -0.15 -18.50 -0.22
C LEU A 154 0.90 -17.72 -1.02
N THR A 155 0.39 -17.08 -2.07
CA THR A 155 1.07 -16.04 -2.84
C THR A 155 0.51 -14.66 -2.48
N HIS A 156 -0.74 -14.59 -2.01
CA HIS A 156 -1.40 -13.34 -1.62
C HIS A 156 -2.17 -13.55 -0.31
N LEU A 157 -1.88 -12.72 0.68
CA LEU A 157 -2.63 -12.65 1.94
C LEU A 157 -3.09 -11.21 2.17
N SER A 158 -4.39 -11.01 2.31
CA SER A 158 -5.00 -9.71 2.60
C SER A 158 -5.90 -9.84 3.82
N LEU A 159 -5.62 -9.08 4.86
CA LEU A 159 -6.37 -9.05 6.10
C LEU A 159 -6.84 -7.63 6.35
N GLU A 160 -8.14 -7.43 6.55
CA GLU A 160 -8.71 -6.12 6.74
C GLU A 160 -9.69 -6.10 7.92
N GLN A 161 -9.62 -5.05 8.74
CA GLN A 161 -10.57 -4.76 9.82
C GLN A 161 -10.74 -5.94 10.80
N GLN A 162 -9.63 -6.46 11.32
CA GLN A 162 -9.67 -7.51 12.34
C GLN A 162 -9.86 -6.89 13.72
N ASP A 163 -10.81 -7.42 14.48
CA ASP A 163 -10.95 -7.07 15.90
C ASP A 163 -9.67 -7.46 16.64
N ARG A 164 -9.13 -6.50 17.39
CA ARG A 164 -7.83 -6.61 18.02
C ARG A 164 -7.78 -7.71 19.08
N ASP A 165 -8.87 -7.91 19.82
CA ASP A 165 -8.92 -8.89 20.91
C ASP A 165 -8.83 -10.33 20.42
N PHE A 166 -9.00 -10.55 19.12
CA PHE A 166 -9.02 -11.87 18.49
C PHE A 166 -7.92 -12.06 17.44
N ARG A 167 -7.05 -11.08 17.24
CA ARG A 167 -5.90 -11.21 16.33
C ARG A 167 -4.96 -12.31 16.84
N LEU A 168 -4.23 -12.95 15.92
CA LEU A 168 -3.23 -13.94 16.30
C LEU A 168 -2.08 -13.30 17.09
N PRO A 169 -1.52 -13.97 18.11
CA PRO A 169 -0.24 -13.57 18.69
C PRO A 169 0.85 -13.48 17.62
N ILE A 170 1.84 -12.59 17.81
CA ILE A 170 2.92 -12.41 16.81
C ILE A 170 3.63 -13.71 16.42
N SER A 171 3.93 -14.60 17.36
CA SER A 171 4.57 -15.88 17.06
C SER A 171 3.74 -16.74 16.12
N GLU A 172 2.44 -16.87 16.39
CA GLU A 172 1.54 -17.67 15.55
C GLU A 172 1.33 -17.02 14.18
N PHE A 173 1.27 -15.69 14.13
CA PHE A 173 1.17 -14.97 12.86
C PHE A 173 2.43 -15.16 12.00
N LEU A 174 3.63 -15.12 12.61
CA LEU A 174 4.89 -15.37 11.93
C LEU A 174 5.01 -16.82 11.46
N ASP A 175 4.46 -17.78 12.21
CA ASP A 175 4.36 -19.18 11.78
C ASP A 175 3.49 -19.33 10.53
N VAL A 176 2.35 -18.61 10.45
CA VAL A 176 1.52 -18.59 9.23
C VAL A 176 2.30 -18.04 8.03
N LEU A 177 3.08 -16.98 8.23
CA LEU A 177 3.91 -16.40 7.18
C LEU A 177 5.06 -17.34 6.76
N SER A 178 5.69 -18.02 7.72
CA SER A 178 6.81 -18.93 7.45
C SER A 178 6.39 -20.18 6.67
N LEU A 179 5.14 -20.62 6.86
CA LEU A 179 4.53 -21.70 6.08
C LEU A 179 4.29 -21.31 4.62
N SER A 180 4.27 -20.03 4.26
CA SER A 180 4.02 -19.53 2.90
C SER A 180 5.25 -18.83 2.28
N PRO A 181 6.36 -19.54 2.00
CA PRO A 181 7.58 -18.95 1.44
C PRO A 181 7.39 -18.40 0.01
N ALA A 182 6.27 -18.73 -0.65
CA ALA A 182 5.90 -18.24 -1.97
C ALA A 182 5.11 -16.91 -1.93
N LEU A 183 4.91 -16.31 -0.76
CA LEU A 183 4.13 -15.09 -0.59
C LEU A 183 4.73 -13.93 -1.40
N GLU A 184 3.94 -13.37 -2.31
CA GLU A 184 4.30 -12.23 -3.17
C GLU A 184 3.66 -10.93 -2.70
N HIS A 185 2.47 -11.00 -2.09
CA HIS A 185 1.72 -9.84 -1.59
C HIS A 185 1.16 -10.11 -0.18
N LEU A 186 1.55 -9.25 0.77
CA LEU A 186 0.99 -9.22 2.12
C LEU A 186 0.33 -7.85 2.37
N ARG A 187 -0.97 -7.83 2.67
CA ARG A 187 -1.74 -6.61 2.94
C ARG A 187 -2.46 -6.70 4.28
N LEU A 188 -2.25 -5.72 5.15
CA LEU A 188 -2.77 -5.66 6.52
C LEU A 188 -3.42 -4.30 6.78
N VAL A 189 -4.75 -4.19 6.76
CA VAL A 189 -5.45 -2.91 6.96
C VAL A 189 -6.26 -2.97 8.25
N ASN A 190 -5.85 -2.25 9.31
CA ASN A 190 -6.40 -2.41 10.66
C ASN A 190 -6.45 -3.90 11.05
N ALA A 191 -5.33 -4.60 10.84
CA ALA A 191 -5.19 -6.05 10.95
C ALA A 191 -3.72 -6.40 11.23
N GLY A 192 -3.47 -7.66 11.60
CA GLY A 192 -2.11 -8.16 11.88
C GLY A 192 -2.01 -8.83 13.25
N PRO A 193 -0.79 -9.03 13.77
CA PRO A 193 -0.60 -9.71 15.04
C PRO A 193 -0.86 -8.83 16.27
N ILE A 194 -1.12 -9.47 17.41
CA ILE A 194 -1.03 -8.86 18.73
C ILE A 194 0.43 -8.86 19.16
N ILE A 195 0.95 -7.68 19.49
CA ILE A 195 2.29 -7.50 20.05
C ILE A 195 2.18 -7.41 21.58
N PRO A 196 2.90 -8.24 22.36
CA PRO A 196 2.89 -8.15 23.81
C PRO A 196 3.52 -6.82 24.28
N PRO A 197 3.19 -6.33 25.50
CA PRO A 197 3.68 -5.03 25.99
C PRO A 197 5.20 -4.91 26.13
N ASP A 198 5.89 -6.02 26.42
CA ASP A 198 7.35 -6.11 26.54
C ASP A 198 7.88 -7.11 25.52
N PRO A 199 7.93 -6.71 24.24
CA PRO A 199 8.13 -7.68 23.20
C PRO A 199 9.63 -7.95 23.03
N GLN A 200 10.03 -9.20 23.22
CA GLN A 200 11.42 -9.59 23.06
C GLN A 200 11.85 -9.42 21.59
N PRO A 201 13.10 -8.99 21.34
CA PRO A 201 13.62 -8.95 19.99
C PRO A 201 13.57 -10.35 19.35
N PRO A 202 13.30 -10.46 18.04
CA PRO A 202 13.28 -11.74 17.35
C PRO A 202 14.62 -12.47 17.52
N SER A 203 14.57 -13.74 17.91
CA SER A 203 15.71 -14.64 17.77
C SER A 203 16.02 -14.91 16.30
N GLU A 204 14.97 -14.99 15.47
CA GLU A 204 15.05 -15.24 14.03
C GLU A 204 13.98 -14.41 13.30
N ARG A 205 14.34 -13.82 12.15
CA ARG A 205 13.39 -13.11 11.29
C ARG A 205 12.75 -14.06 10.29
N THR A 206 11.43 -13.96 10.10
CA THR A 206 10.69 -14.71 9.09
C THR A 206 11.10 -14.25 7.69
N ARG A 207 11.65 -15.19 6.89
CA ARG A 207 12.12 -14.93 5.53
C ARG A 207 10.97 -15.00 4.54
N LEU A 208 10.79 -13.95 3.74
CA LEU A 208 9.75 -13.87 2.71
C LEU A 208 10.39 -13.62 1.33
N PRO A 209 11.14 -14.59 0.77
CA PRO A 209 12.07 -14.36 -0.35
C PRO A 209 11.39 -13.94 -1.67
N LYS A 210 10.08 -14.18 -1.82
CA LYS A 210 9.31 -13.80 -3.01
C LYS A 210 8.43 -12.57 -2.81
N LEU A 211 8.46 -11.95 -1.63
CA LEU A 211 7.59 -10.83 -1.32
C LEU A 211 7.96 -9.63 -2.20
N ARG A 212 6.99 -9.19 -3.00
CA ARG A 212 7.13 -8.05 -3.91
C ARG A 212 6.38 -6.83 -3.40
N LYS A 213 5.32 -7.05 -2.62
CA LYS A 213 4.48 -5.99 -2.09
C LYS A 213 4.07 -6.27 -0.67
N PHE A 214 4.40 -5.35 0.21
CA PHE A 214 3.91 -5.31 1.57
C PHE A 214 3.08 -4.05 1.75
N GLU A 215 1.89 -4.19 2.32
CA GLU A 215 0.96 -3.11 2.54
C GLU A 215 0.46 -3.17 3.99
N MET A 216 0.57 -2.06 4.72
CA MET A 216 0.05 -1.95 6.07
C MET A 216 -0.68 -0.62 6.26
N GLY A 217 -1.96 -0.70 6.61
CA GLY A 217 -2.91 0.40 6.59
C GLY A 217 -3.67 0.55 7.90
N GLU A 218 -4.18 1.74 8.20
CA GLU A 218 -5.18 2.02 9.24
C GLU A 218 -4.85 1.47 10.65
N PHE A 219 -3.55 1.33 10.97
CA PHE A 219 -3.10 0.84 12.27
C PHE A 219 -3.00 1.95 13.32
N GLN A 220 -3.06 1.56 14.59
CA GLN A 220 -2.85 2.41 15.75
C GLN A 220 -1.46 2.16 16.33
N LEU A 221 -0.60 3.17 16.33
CA LEU A 221 0.82 2.99 16.68
C LEU A 221 1.07 2.46 18.08
N ALA A 222 0.37 3.01 19.08
CA ALA A 222 0.48 2.59 20.47
C ALA A 222 0.06 1.12 20.69
N MET A 223 -0.79 0.60 19.81
CA MET A 223 -1.52 -0.64 20.02
C MET A 223 -1.05 -1.78 19.12
N ASP A 224 -0.77 -1.48 17.87
CA ASP A 224 -0.36 -2.47 16.86
C ASP A 224 1.16 -2.61 16.75
N GLN A 225 1.91 -1.63 17.29
CA GLN A 225 3.38 -1.56 17.25
C GLN A 225 4.00 -2.03 15.91
N PRO A 226 3.64 -1.44 14.75
CA PRO A 226 4.17 -1.86 13.46
C PRO A 226 5.70 -2.01 13.37
N PRO A 227 6.52 -1.10 13.94
CA PRO A 227 7.98 -1.26 13.91
C PRO A 227 8.44 -2.57 14.52
N HIS A 228 7.78 -2.99 15.61
CA HIS A 228 8.12 -4.24 16.27
C HIS A 228 7.80 -5.41 15.35
N PHE A 229 6.57 -5.50 14.81
CA PHE A 229 6.19 -6.55 13.86
C PHE A 229 7.17 -6.66 12.68
N LEU A 230 7.57 -5.53 12.11
CA LEU A 230 8.44 -5.51 10.94
C LEU A 230 9.88 -5.89 11.23
N ALA A 231 10.35 -5.67 12.46
CA ALA A 231 11.65 -6.16 12.89
C ALA A 231 11.73 -7.71 12.88
N HIS A 232 10.58 -8.41 12.87
CA HIS A 232 10.51 -9.87 12.71
C HIS A 232 10.45 -10.33 11.25
N LEU A 233 10.38 -9.41 10.28
CA LEU A 233 10.32 -9.77 8.85
C LEU A 233 11.65 -9.50 8.15
N ASN A 234 11.98 -10.35 7.19
CA ASN A 234 13.07 -10.11 6.25
C ASN A 234 12.50 -9.89 4.84
N PHE A 235 12.60 -8.65 4.37
CA PHE A 235 12.08 -8.21 3.07
C PHE A 235 13.12 -8.40 1.97
N PRO A 236 12.74 -8.92 0.78
CA PRO A 236 13.58 -8.85 -0.40
C PRO A 236 13.86 -7.41 -0.79
N ASN A 237 15.04 -7.14 -1.36
CA ASN A 237 15.43 -5.81 -1.80
C ASN A 237 14.39 -5.20 -2.76
N ASN A 238 13.79 -5.98 -3.65
CA ASN A 238 12.79 -5.50 -4.60
C ASN A 238 11.35 -5.42 -4.02
N CYS A 239 11.17 -5.56 -2.72
CA CYS A 239 9.86 -5.45 -2.09
C CYS A 239 9.44 -3.98 -1.94
N ILE A 240 8.24 -3.67 -2.42
CA ILE A 240 7.60 -2.37 -2.26
C ILE A 240 6.82 -2.38 -0.94
N ILE A 241 7.07 -1.41 -0.06
CA ILE A 241 6.42 -1.27 1.24
C ILE A 241 5.46 -0.07 1.19
N HIS A 242 4.17 -0.29 1.38
CA HIS A 242 3.18 0.79 1.48
C HIS A 242 2.65 0.84 2.90
N LEU A 243 2.77 2.01 3.53
CA LEU A 243 2.30 2.27 4.88
C LEU A 243 1.30 3.42 4.84
N TRP A 244 0.14 3.26 5.46
CA TRP A 244 -0.77 4.39 5.60
C TRP A 244 -1.54 4.34 6.90
N SER A 245 -1.56 5.44 7.62
CA SER A 245 -2.36 5.58 8.83
C SER A 245 -2.38 7.04 9.23
N ASP A 246 -3.50 7.51 9.77
CA ASP A 246 -3.55 8.82 10.40
C ASP A 246 -2.57 8.90 11.59
N SER A 247 -2.33 7.77 12.28
CA SER A 247 -1.40 7.70 13.40
C SER A 247 0.03 8.13 13.03
N LEU A 248 0.48 7.87 11.79
CA LEU A 248 1.83 8.23 11.32
C LEU A 248 2.11 9.74 11.34
N PHE A 249 1.05 10.56 11.35
CA PHE A 249 1.15 12.01 11.24
C PHE A 249 0.69 12.75 12.51
N HIS A 250 0.08 12.04 13.47
CA HIS A 250 -0.56 12.67 14.64
C HIS A 250 -0.01 12.18 15.98
N SER A 251 0.75 11.09 16.03
CA SER A 251 1.32 10.60 17.30
C SER A 251 2.54 11.42 17.69
N ASN A 252 2.52 12.13 18.82
CA ASN A 252 3.72 12.78 19.40
C ASN A 252 4.95 11.85 19.46
N ASP A 253 4.73 10.52 19.42
CA ASP A 253 5.72 9.45 19.26
C ASP A 253 6.18 9.27 17.81
N ALA A 254 6.79 10.31 17.25
CA ALA A 254 7.27 10.37 15.88
C ALA A 254 8.53 9.54 15.58
N THR A 255 8.77 8.47 16.36
CA THR A 255 9.97 7.63 16.30
C THR A 255 9.94 6.62 15.17
N ILE A 256 8.79 6.46 14.51
CA ILE A 256 8.51 5.26 13.74
C ILE A 256 9.12 5.29 12.35
N LEU A 257 9.00 6.40 11.61
CA LEU A 257 9.68 6.55 10.32
C LEU A 257 11.20 6.32 10.43
N PRO A 258 11.90 6.89 11.43
CA PRO A 258 13.29 6.53 11.71
C PRO A 258 13.49 5.04 11.97
N HIS A 259 12.65 4.36 12.75
CA HIS A 259 12.80 2.92 12.99
C HIS A 259 12.58 2.06 11.75
N PHE A 260 11.59 2.40 10.92
CA PHE A 260 11.33 1.77 9.63
C PHE A 260 12.56 1.81 8.71
N LEU A 261 13.32 2.90 8.79
CA LEU A 261 14.37 3.20 7.82
C LEU A 261 15.78 2.95 8.40
N ALA A 262 15.98 3.05 9.71
CA ALA A 262 17.26 2.78 10.37
C ALA A 262 17.47 1.28 10.66
N GLY A 263 16.40 0.53 10.98
CA GLY A 263 16.49 -0.88 11.36
C GLY A 263 16.94 -1.84 10.26
N HIS A 264 17.16 -1.35 9.03
CA HIS A 264 17.64 -2.15 7.89
C HIS A 264 18.98 -1.66 7.33
N LEU A 265 19.56 -0.60 7.90
CA LEU A 265 20.79 0.01 7.35
C LEU A 265 22.04 -0.25 8.21
N ASP A 266 21.88 -0.65 9.47
CA ASP A 266 23.01 -0.76 10.42
C ASP A 266 23.22 -2.20 10.97
N ASP A 267 22.70 -3.25 10.32
CA ASP A 267 22.85 -4.64 10.76
C ASP A 267 24.12 -5.27 10.12
N PRO A 268 25.25 -5.40 10.86
CA PRO A 268 26.54 -5.80 10.31
C PRO A 268 26.62 -7.29 9.92
N ASP A 269 25.62 -8.10 10.29
CA ASP A 269 25.51 -9.51 9.88
C ASP A 269 24.93 -9.67 8.46
N PHE A 270 24.43 -8.58 7.86
CA PHE A 270 24.26 -8.51 6.41
C PHE A 270 25.63 -8.27 5.80
N GLY A 271 26.31 -9.36 5.47
CA GLY A 271 27.66 -9.35 4.91
C GLY A 271 27.83 -8.36 3.76
N ASP A 272 29.08 -7.93 3.54
CA ASP A 272 29.59 -6.91 2.60
C ASP A 272 29.01 -6.90 1.15
N ASP A 273 28.14 -7.85 0.80
CA ASP A 273 27.49 -7.99 -0.50
C ASP A 273 25.96 -7.68 -0.48
N GLY A 274 25.37 -7.24 0.64
CA GLY A 274 23.92 -7.24 0.84
C GLY A 274 23.32 -5.99 1.50
N GLU A 275 23.52 -4.81 0.92
CA GLU A 275 22.72 -3.62 1.27
C GLU A 275 21.22 -3.93 1.10
N VAL A 276 20.48 -4.00 2.21
CA VAL A 276 19.02 -4.07 2.19
C VAL A 276 18.51 -2.68 1.86
N PHE A 277 18.40 -2.41 0.56
CA PHE A 277 17.70 -1.24 0.07
C PHE A 277 16.21 -1.45 0.28
N MET A 278 15.60 -0.63 1.14
CA MET A 278 14.19 -0.35 1.01
C MET A 278 14.01 0.36 -0.34
N THR A 279 13.62 -0.39 -1.37
CA THR A 279 13.56 0.14 -2.75
C THR A 279 12.36 1.06 -2.95
N THR A 280 11.27 0.90 -2.20
CA THR A 280 10.15 1.84 -2.28
C THR A 280 9.33 1.82 -0.98
N ALA A 281 9.33 2.89 -0.19
CA ALA A 281 8.36 3.08 0.90
C ALA A 281 7.35 4.18 0.59
N VAL A 282 6.05 3.87 0.55
CA VAL A 282 4.97 4.82 0.25
C VAL A 282 4.19 5.13 1.53
N VAL A 283 4.23 6.36 2.03
CA VAL A 283 3.58 6.77 3.29
C VAL A 283 2.41 7.71 3.04
N ARG A 284 1.20 7.39 3.54
CA ARG A 284 -0.02 8.21 3.35
C ARG A 284 -0.89 8.35 4.61
N PRO A 285 -1.61 9.47 4.83
CA PRO A 285 -2.69 9.53 5.82
C PRO A 285 -3.85 8.62 5.43
N ALA A 286 -4.59 8.06 6.40
CA ALA A 286 -5.72 7.19 6.09
C ALA A 286 -6.91 7.97 5.51
N ALA A 287 -7.18 9.17 6.03
CA ALA A 287 -8.26 10.04 5.55
C ALA A 287 -7.97 10.68 4.17
N SER A 288 -6.69 10.79 3.78
CA SER A 288 -6.25 11.41 2.54
C SER A 288 -6.24 10.37 1.42
N ARG A 289 -7.40 10.12 0.79
CA ARG A 289 -7.51 9.10 -0.27
C ARG A 289 -6.60 9.33 -1.47
N ASN A 290 -6.05 10.54 -1.69
CA ASN A 290 -5.32 10.86 -2.91
C ASN A 290 -4.20 11.92 -2.81
N GLU A 291 -3.87 12.45 -1.63
CA GLU A 291 -3.21 13.76 -1.63
C GLU A 291 -1.81 13.77 -0.98
N ASP A 292 -1.55 13.05 0.11
CA ASP A 292 -0.22 13.08 0.75
C ASP A 292 0.48 11.73 0.60
N THR A 293 1.61 11.71 -0.11
CA THR A 293 2.45 10.55 -0.36
C THR A 293 3.93 10.91 -0.20
N LEU A 294 4.63 10.21 0.69
CA LEU A 294 6.10 10.17 0.69
C LEU A 294 6.55 8.86 0.07
N VAL A 295 7.41 8.90 -0.94
CA VAL A 295 8.04 7.73 -1.56
C VAL A 295 9.53 7.77 -1.31
N PHE A 296 10.10 6.74 -0.70
CA PHE A 296 11.55 6.57 -0.54
C PHE A 296 12.03 5.49 -1.51
N ASP A 297 12.90 5.82 -2.46
CA ASP A 297 13.43 4.88 -3.46
C ASP A 297 14.95 4.99 -3.52
N GLY A 298 15.64 4.13 -2.75
CA GLY A 298 17.09 4.20 -2.59
C GLY A 298 17.53 5.54 -2.00
N ASP A 299 18.24 6.33 -2.80
CA ASP A 299 18.71 7.67 -2.44
C ASP A 299 17.76 8.80 -2.90
N ALA A 300 16.63 8.44 -3.53
CA ALA A 300 15.59 9.34 -3.98
C ALA A 300 14.43 9.43 -2.98
N ILE A 301 13.93 10.64 -2.74
CA ILE A 301 12.69 10.88 -1.99
C ILE A 301 11.71 11.66 -2.85
N TYR A 302 10.54 11.10 -3.07
CA TYR A 302 9.40 11.79 -3.70
C TYR A 302 8.43 12.23 -2.61
N ILE A 303 8.10 13.50 -2.60
CA ILE A 303 7.21 14.13 -1.63
C ILE A 303 6.07 14.72 -2.43
N ASP A 304 4.90 14.11 -2.36
CA ASP A 304 3.67 14.60 -2.96
C ASP A 304 2.69 14.98 -1.85
N THR A 305 2.39 16.26 -1.71
CA THR A 305 1.47 16.74 -0.67
C THR A 305 0.87 18.11 -1.02
N PRO A 306 -0.45 18.27 -0.89
CA PRO A 306 -1.08 19.58 -0.91
C PRO A 306 -1.16 20.26 0.47
N ALA A 307 -0.81 19.57 1.56
CA ALA A 307 -0.95 20.07 2.93
C ALA A 307 0.38 20.53 3.58
N PRO A 308 0.33 21.36 4.64
CA PRO A 308 1.54 21.80 5.35
C PRO A 308 2.16 20.64 6.14
N LEU A 309 3.19 20.01 5.58
CA LEU A 309 3.95 18.89 6.17
C LEU A 309 4.94 19.30 7.28
N GLU A 310 4.74 20.42 7.98
CA GLU A 310 5.66 20.88 9.04
C GLU A 310 5.98 19.76 10.04
N TYR A 311 4.98 18.96 10.39
CA TYR A 311 5.11 17.84 11.30
C TYR A 311 5.89 16.64 10.71
N VAL A 312 5.74 16.36 9.41
CA VAL A 312 6.43 15.21 8.79
C VAL A 312 7.92 15.48 8.68
N PHE A 313 8.30 16.70 8.34
CA PHE A 313 9.69 17.04 8.07
C PHE A 313 10.57 17.12 9.30
N SER A 314 10.03 17.51 10.46
CA SER A 314 10.80 17.46 11.71
C SER A 314 11.27 16.04 12.03
N HIS A 315 10.56 15.02 11.55
CA HIS A 315 10.80 13.61 11.86
C HIS A 315 11.47 12.84 10.71
N SER A 316 11.42 13.37 9.48
CA SER A 316 12.17 12.81 8.33
C SER A 316 13.57 13.41 8.18
N ARG A 317 14.08 14.17 9.16
CA ARG A 317 15.37 14.87 9.09
C ARG A 317 16.54 13.95 8.71
N ASN A 318 16.65 12.81 9.37
CA ASN A 318 17.73 11.84 9.12
C ASN A 318 17.67 11.23 7.70
N LEU A 319 16.46 11.13 7.14
CA LEU A 319 16.23 10.57 5.81
C LEU A 319 16.58 11.59 4.73
N LEU A 320 16.06 12.81 4.91
CA LEU A 320 16.40 13.94 4.06
C LEU A 320 17.92 14.13 4.01
N SER A 321 18.62 14.03 5.16
CA SER A 321 20.08 14.16 5.21
C SER A 321 20.87 13.10 4.45
N ARG A 322 20.22 12.04 3.95
CA ARG A 322 20.83 10.99 3.13
C ARG A 322 20.36 11.02 1.68
N ALA A 323 19.30 11.77 1.37
CA ALA A 323 18.71 11.81 0.06
C ALA A 323 19.58 12.62 -0.91
N THR A 324 20.00 11.99 -2.00
CA THR A 324 20.75 12.65 -3.08
C THR A 324 19.80 13.19 -4.15
N HIS A 325 18.61 12.60 -4.30
CA HIS A 325 17.57 13.05 -5.22
C HIS A 325 16.29 13.40 -4.46
N LEU A 326 15.73 14.59 -4.70
CA LEU A 326 14.46 15.02 -4.13
C LEU A 326 13.48 15.36 -5.24
N PHE A 327 12.28 14.79 -5.18
CA PHE A 327 11.16 15.15 -6.07
C PHE A 327 10.04 15.75 -5.22
N LEU A 328 9.73 17.03 -5.43
CA LEU A 328 8.83 17.81 -4.59
C LEU A 328 7.59 18.22 -5.39
N HIS A 329 6.48 17.52 -5.16
CA HIS A 329 5.13 17.89 -5.58
C HIS A 329 4.41 18.59 -4.42
N LEU A 330 4.69 19.88 -4.22
CA LEU A 330 4.15 20.67 -3.12
C LEU A 330 3.21 21.75 -3.65
N LYS A 331 1.98 21.86 -3.12
CA LYS A 331 1.18 23.09 -3.29
C LYS A 331 1.75 24.16 -2.35
N VAL A 332 2.79 24.87 -2.79
CA VAL A 332 3.57 25.77 -1.93
C VAL A 332 2.74 26.99 -1.51
N GLY A 333 2.22 26.94 -0.28
CA GLY A 333 1.68 28.11 0.44
C GLY A 333 2.66 28.71 1.47
N LYS A 334 3.73 27.99 1.85
CA LYS A 334 4.67 28.41 2.90
C LYS A 334 6.13 28.12 2.52
N ALA A 335 6.88 29.18 2.19
CA ALA A 335 8.31 29.08 1.86
C ALA A 335 9.16 28.50 3.01
N GLU A 336 8.74 28.70 4.26
CA GLU A 336 9.42 28.22 5.47
C GLU A 336 9.49 26.69 5.53
N VAL A 337 8.42 26.00 5.12
CA VAL A 337 8.37 24.53 5.10
C VAL A 337 9.39 24.00 4.10
N LEU A 338 9.43 24.58 2.91
CA LEU A 338 10.38 24.19 1.88
C LEU A 338 11.83 24.48 2.30
N ALA A 339 12.08 25.64 2.92
CA ALA A 339 13.38 25.94 3.51
C ALA A 339 13.78 24.89 4.56
N SER A 340 12.84 24.43 5.40
CA SER A 340 13.11 23.36 6.38
C SER A 340 13.44 22.02 5.72
N ILE A 341 12.70 21.59 4.69
CA ILE A 341 13.00 20.37 3.93
C ILE A 341 14.44 20.43 3.41
N LEU A 342 14.74 21.53 2.74
CA LEU A 342 16.02 21.72 2.12
C LEU A 342 17.11 21.84 3.19
N MET A 343 16.96 22.59 4.29
CA MET A 343 17.99 22.60 5.35
C MET A 343 18.39 21.20 5.85
N ASN A 344 17.46 20.25 5.84
CA ASN A 344 17.71 18.89 6.28
C ASN A 344 18.28 17.99 5.18
N ALA A 345 18.04 18.31 3.91
CA ALA A 345 18.48 17.50 2.76
C ALA A 345 19.87 17.83 2.20
N HIS A 346 20.80 18.28 3.03
CA HIS A 346 22.05 18.95 2.63
C HIS A 346 22.98 18.15 1.69
N VAL A 347 22.77 16.85 1.52
CA VAL A 347 23.51 16.00 0.56
C VAL A 347 22.80 15.85 -0.80
N ALA A 348 21.64 16.50 -0.98
CA ALA A 348 20.87 16.46 -2.21
C ALA A 348 21.67 17.08 -3.37
N ARG A 349 21.88 16.26 -4.39
CA ARG A 349 22.53 16.64 -5.66
C ARG A 349 21.51 17.09 -6.69
N GLU A 350 20.31 16.51 -6.67
CA GLU A 350 19.22 16.85 -7.57
C GLU A 350 17.92 17.17 -6.80
N ILE A 351 17.30 18.31 -7.12
CA ILE A 351 15.99 18.70 -6.56
C ILE A 351 15.02 19.02 -7.70
N THR A 352 13.97 18.24 -7.87
CA THR A 352 12.95 18.43 -8.91
C THR A 352 11.62 18.84 -8.30
N PHE A 353 11.17 20.05 -8.57
CA PHE A 353 9.83 20.51 -8.25
C PHE A 353 8.86 20.18 -9.39
N THR A 354 7.80 19.44 -9.10
CA THR A 354 6.84 18.96 -10.12
C THR A 354 5.56 19.80 -10.20
N VAL A 355 5.41 20.80 -9.32
CA VAL A 355 4.33 21.80 -9.34
C VAL A 355 4.90 23.19 -9.60
N ALA A 356 4.19 24.01 -10.38
CA ALA A 356 4.57 25.40 -10.60
C ALA A 356 4.27 26.26 -9.35
N PHE A 357 5.28 26.94 -8.83
CA PHE A 357 5.14 27.94 -7.76
C PHE A 357 6.15 29.09 -7.93
N ASN A 358 6.08 30.09 -7.06
CA ASN A 358 7.05 31.19 -7.05
C ASN A 358 8.41 30.73 -6.52
N TYR A 359 9.29 30.32 -7.43
CA TYR A 359 10.60 29.78 -7.10
C TYR A 359 11.63 30.82 -6.64
N VAL A 360 11.33 32.13 -6.70
CA VAL A 360 12.30 33.19 -6.39
C VAL A 360 12.78 33.13 -4.94
N SER A 361 11.88 32.94 -3.99
CA SER A 361 12.24 32.79 -2.57
C SER A 361 13.11 31.56 -2.33
N VAL A 362 12.85 30.47 -3.07
CA VAL A 362 13.61 29.22 -2.96
C VAL A 362 15.01 29.38 -3.51
N ILE A 363 15.16 30.05 -4.65
CA ILE A 363 16.48 30.31 -5.22
C ILE A 363 17.31 31.24 -4.30
N SER A 364 16.70 32.30 -3.77
CA SER A 364 17.37 33.19 -2.81
C SER A 364 17.86 32.41 -1.60
N TRP A 365 16.99 31.55 -1.06
CA TRP A 365 17.32 30.71 0.08
C TRP A 365 18.43 29.69 -0.24
N LEU A 366 18.36 28.98 -1.37
CA LEU A 366 19.39 28.01 -1.79
C LEU A 366 20.78 28.67 -1.88
N ARG A 367 20.83 29.93 -2.31
CA ARG A 367 22.06 30.73 -2.35
C ARG A 367 22.56 31.10 -0.96
N GLU A 368 21.69 31.64 -0.10
CA GLU A 368 22.05 32.05 1.27
C GLU A 368 22.52 30.86 2.12
N ALA A 369 21.87 29.70 1.96
CA ALA A 369 22.17 28.49 2.69
C ALA A 369 23.51 27.83 2.30
N ARG A 370 24.26 28.39 1.32
CA ARG A 370 25.49 27.81 0.75
C ARG A 370 25.32 26.35 0.31
N TYR A 371 24.14 26.02 -0.16
CA TYR A 371 23.79 24.68 -0.59
C TYR A 371 24.58 24.20 -1.83
N GLY A 372 25.24 25.14 -2.52
CA GLY A 372 25.89 24.95 -3.80
C GLY A 372 27.22 24.17 -3.79
N GLU A 373 27.69 23.62 -2.67
CA GLU A 373 28.87 22.74 -2.70
C GLU A 373 28.54 21.31 -3.19
N HIS A 374 27.29 20.86 -3.02
CA HIS A 374 26.86 19.50 -3.38
C HIS A 374 25.69 19.46 -4.35
N LEU A 375 24.91 20.53 -4.44
CA LEU A 375 23.79 20.61 -5.35
C LEU A 375 24.28 20.77 -6.79
N GLU A 376 23.98 19.78 -7.64
CA GLU A 376 24.38 19.77 -9.05
C GLU A 376 23.24 20.31 -9.93
N ARG A 377 21.99 19.97 -9.58
CA ARG A 377 20.81 20.26 -10.40
C ARG A 377 19.59 20.58 -9.55
N VAL A 378 18.83 21.58 -9.99
CA VAL A 378 17.48 21.89 -9.55
C VAL A 378 16.58 21.95 -10.77
N THR A 379 15.42 21.32 -10.77
CA THR A 379 14.47 21.36 -11.88
C THR A 379 13.15 21.91 -11.36
N PHE A 380 12.54 22.84 -12.06
CA PHE A 380 11.25 23.42 -11.73
C PHE A 380 10.21 23.01 -12.76
N ALA A 381 8.98 22.75 -12.35
CA ALA A 381 7.88 22.52 -13.28
C ALA A 381 7.65 23.76 -14.16
N PRO A 382 7.17 23.57 -15.40
CA PRO A 382 6.86 24.69 -16.27
C PRO A 382 5.84 25.61 -15.60
N MET A 383 6.13 26.91 -15.54
CA MET A 383 5.15 27.87 -15.02
C MET A 383 3.93 27.87 -15.93
N SER A 384 2.75 27.63 -15.36
CA SER A 384 1.51 27.86 -16.08
C SER A 384 1.41 29.33 -16.50
N ALA A 385 0.74 29.64 -17.61
CA ALA A 385 0.53 31.03 -18.07
C ALA A 385 -0.14 31.94 -17.01
N ALA A 386 -0.80 31.34 -16.02
CA ALA A 386 -1.42 32.04 -14.88
C ALA A 386 -0.39 32.48 -13.82
N THR A 387 0.76 31.81 -13.71
CA THR A 387 1.81 32.12 -12.72
C THR A 387 2.80 33.12 -13.33
N ARG A 388 2.41 34.40 -13.44
CA ARG A 388 3.32 35.44 -13.93
C ARG A 388 4.26 35.90 -12.82
N LEU A 389 5.56 35.75 -13.03
CA LEU A 389 6.57 36.38 -12.17
C LEU A 389 6.41 37.91 -12.19
N LYS A 390 6.46 38.51 -11.01
CA LYS A 390 6.53 39.97 -10.81
C LYS A 390 7.80 40.54 -11.45
N ALA A 391 7.85 41.85 -11.66
CA ALA A 391 9.02 42.50 -12.27
C ALA A 391 10.29 42.30 -11.43
N ALA A 392 10.17 42.43 -10.09
CA ALA A 392 11.28 42.18 -9.16
C ALA A 392 11.78 40.73 -9.21
N GLU A 393 10.87 39.77 -9.31
CA GLU A 393 11.18 38.35 -9.46
C GLU A 393 11.93 38.07 -10.77
N ARG A 394 11.48 38.66 -11.89
CA ARG A 394 12.19 38.55 -13.18
C ARG A 394 13.58 39.20 -13.15
N ALA A 395 13.73 40.32 -12.43
CA ALA A 395 15.02 40.98 -12.25
C ALA A 395 15.98 40.09 -11.46
N LEU A 396 15.51 39.46 -10.38
CA LEU A 396 16.32 38.53 -9.59
C LEU A 396 16.75 37.31 -10.43
N VAL A 397 15.84 36.71 -11.20
CA VAL A 397 16.22 35.56 -12.05
C VAL A 397 17.27 35.95 -13.08
N LYS A 398 17.15 37.14 -13.71
CA LYS A 398 18.18 37.66 -14.62
C LYS A 398 19.52 37.93 -13.93
N GLU A 399 19.49 38.45 -12.70
CA GLU A 399 20.70 38.64 -11.89
C GLU A 399 21.38 37.30 -11.62
N LEU A 400 20.61 36.28 -11.22
CA LEU A 400 21.09 34.94 -10.92
C LEU A 400 21.69 34.26 -12.16
N GLU A 401 21.07 34.39 -13.33
CA GLU A 401 21.61 33.93 -14.62
C GLU A 401 22.93 34.63 -14.95
N SER A 402 23.04 35.93 -14.68
CA SER A 402 24.24 36.72 -15.00
C SER A 402 25.47 36.38 -14.14
N GLN A 403 25.25 35.83 -12.94
CA GLN A 403 26.31 35.45 -12.00
C GLN A 403 26.90 34.07 -12.31
N GLY A 404 26.36 33.33 -13.29
CA GLY A 404 26.87 32.02 -13.71
C GLY A 404 26.69 30.90 -12.69
N SER A 405 26.11 31.19 -11.53
CA SER A 405 25.90 30.21 -10.44
C SER A 405 24.71 29.28 -10.71
N ILE A 406 23.79 29.69 -11.60
CA ILE A 406 22.50 29.04 -11.87
C ILE A 406 22.20 29.14 -13.37
N ILE A 407 22.14 28.01 -14.08
CA ILE A 407 21.72 27.98 -15.50
C ILE A 407 20.23 27.65 -15.58
N VAL A 408 19.38 28.67 -15.76
CA VAL A 408 17.93 28.51 -15.91
C VAL A 408 17.58 28.24 -17.38
N ASP A 409 17.33 26.97 -17.74
CA ASP A 409 16.80 26.61 -19.06
C ASP A 409 15.28 26.82 -19.08
N ARG A 410 14.81 27.81 -19.85
CA ARG A 410 13.40 28.20 -19.91
C ARG A 410 12.79 27.73 -21.22
N ASP A 411 12.21 26.54 -21.21
CA ASP A 411 11.23 26.14 -22.23
C ASP A 411 9.83 26.27 -21.62
N PRO A 412 8.94 27.14 -22.13
CA PRO A 412 7.58 27.28 -21.60
C PRO A 412 6.73 26.00 -21.69
N PHE A 413 7.20 25.00 -22.45
CA PHE A 413 6.55 23.70 -22.61
C PHE A 413 7.32 22.53 -21.99
N ARG A 414 8.48 22.76 -21.34
CA ARG A 414 9.26 21.72 -20.64
C ARG A 414 9.66 22.18 -19.23
N PRO A 415 10.05 21.26 -18.32
CA PRO A 415 10.53 21.64 -17.00
C PRO A 415 11.69 22.63 -17.11
N CYS A 416 11.66 23.68 -16.31
CA CYS A 416 12.69 24.68 -16.21
C CYS A 416 13.89 24.09 -15.44
N MET A 417 15.00 23.80 -16.09
CA MET A 417 16.19 23.26 -15.42
C MET A 417 17.05 24.38 -14.87
N VAL A 418 17.66 24.17 -13.70
CA VAL A 418 18.60 25.04 -12.99
C VAL A 418 19.83 24.22 -12.65
N ALA A 419 20.91 24.35 -13.43
CA ALA A 419 22.19 23.75 -13.06
C ALA A 419 22.93 24.66 -12.09
N VAL A 420 23.43 24.13 -10.98
CA VAL A 420 24.20 24.91 -10.00
C VAL A 420 25.69 24.72 -10.28
N ALA A 421 26.39 25.81 -10.59
CA ALA A 421 27.83 25.76 -10.88
C ALA A 421 28.63 25.94 -9.58
N THR A 422 29.51 24.99 -9.26
CA THR A 422 30.48 25.18 -8.18
C THR A 422 31.47 26.27 -8.58
N VAL A 423 31.83 27.12 -7.60
CA VAL A 423 32.59 28.38 -7.80
C VAL A 423 33.97 28.21 -8.47
N ASN A 424 34.43 26.96 -8.68
CA ASN A 424 35.75 26.64 -9.24
C ASN A 424 35.74 25.70 -10.48
N ALA A 425 34.59 25.28 -11.00
CA ALA A 425 34.54 24.43 -12.20
C ALA A 425 34.47 25.29 -13.49
N PRO A 426 35.30 25.02 -14.52
CA PRO A 426 35.15 25.67 -15.81
C PRO A 426 33.77 25.32 -16.39
N ILE A 427 32.95 26.35 -16.63
CA ILE A 427 31.61 26.22 -17.20
C ILE A 427 31.77 25.75 -18.65
N ASN A 428 31.62 24.45 -18.89
CA ASN A 428 31.46 23.93 -20.25
C ASN A 428 30.04 24.27 -20.73
N PRO A 429 29.87 25.03 -21.82
CA PRO A 429 28.56 25.37 -22.32
C PRO A 429 27.80 24.09 -22.69
N VAL A 430 26.59 23.95 -22.16
CA VAL A 430 25.65 22.88 -22.55
C VAL A 430 25.48 22.94 -24.08
N PRO A 431 25.69 21.83 -24.81
CA PRO A 431 25.56 21.84 -26.26
C PRO A 431 24.12 22.19 -26.64
N ARG A 432 23.94 23.38 -27.22
CA ARG A 432 22.67 23.81 -27.81
C ARG A 432 22.32 22.80 -28.90
N ARG A 433 21.26 22.02 -28.72
CA ARG A 433 20.70 21.22 -29.82
C ARG A 433 20.20 22.18 -30.90
N PRO A 434 20.54 21.96 -32.18
CA PRO A 434 20.00 22.77 -33.26
C PRO A 434 18.48 22.59 -33.29
N LEU A 435 17.76 23.72 -33.30
CA LEU A 435 16.34 23.79 -33.64
C LEU A 435 16.20 23.25 -35.06
N GLN A 436 15.55 22.09 -35.21
CA GLN A 436 15.04 21.66 -36.51
C GLN A 436 13.78 22.48 -36.78
N GLU A 437 13.78 23.22 -37.90
CA GLU A 437 12.62 23.91 -38.47
C GLU A 437 11.55 22.93 -38.97
#